data_AF-A0A090EFS4-F1
#
_entry.id   AF-A0A090EFS4-F1
#
_cell.length_a   1.000
_cell.length_b   1.000
_cell.length_c   1.000
_cell.angle_alpha   90.00
_cell.angle_beta   90.00
_cell.angle_gamma   90.00
#
_symmetry.space_group_name_H-M   'P 1'
#
loop_
_entity.id
_entity.type
_entity.pdbx_description
1 polymer ?
#
loop_
_entity_poly.entity_id
_entity_poly.type
_entity_poly.pdbx_seq_one_letter_code
_entity_poly.pdbx_strand_id
1 'polypeptide(L)' 'MKRTAKLYDFAAERDHRAQDLAALLETSDALECPHCQAETKPFGVDVNKTVSYRCKRGHGWRVDANGDLMRGLKGKRYW' A
#
# COMPACT_ATOMS: atom_id res chain seq x y z
N MET A 1 36.89 -7.13 -10.93
CA MET A 1 35.78 -6.26 -11.37
C MET A 1 34.43 -6.96 -11.26
N LYS A 2 33.91 -7.23 -10.04
CA LYS A 2 32.62 -7.93 -9.82
C LYS A 2 31.63 -7.19 -8.89
N ARG A 3 32.03 -6.05 -8.32
CA ARG A 3 31.22 -5.30 -7.33
C ARG A 3 30.23 -4.33 -7.99
N THR A 4 30.58 -3.75 -9.14
CA THR A 4 29.75 -2.78 -9.86
C THR A 4 28.52 -3.41 -10.53
N ALA A 5 28.64 -4.62 -11.08
CA ALA A 5 27.51 -5.34 -11.68
C ALA A 5 26.40 -5.62 -10.65
N LYS A 6 26.75 -6.16 -9.48
CA LYS A 6 25.78 -6.42 -8.41
C LYS A 6 25.04 -5.16 -7.93
N LEU A 7 25.73 -4.02 -7.86
CA LEU A 7 25.12 -2.75 -7.45
C LEU A 7 24.07 -2.24 -8.46
N TYR A 8 24.31 -2.46 -9.75
CA TYR A 8 23.37 -2.06 -10.81
C TYR A 8 22.12 -2.94 -10.81
N ASP A 9 22.28 -4.26 -10.64
CA ASP A 9 21.16 -5.20 -10.56
C ASP A 9 20.21 -4.86 -9.39
N PHE A 10 20.78 -4.56 -8.20
CA PHE A 10 19.98 -4.12 -7.05
C PHE A 10 19.25 -2.79 -7.26
N ALA A 11 19.82 -1.87 -8.05
CA ALA A 11 19.17 -0.59 -8.35
C ALA A 11 17.97 -0.80 -9.29
N ALA A 12 18.15 -1.59 -10.35
CA ALA A 12 17.08 -1.93 -11.28
C ALA A 12 15.93 -2.66 -10.58
N GLU A 13 16.22 -3.65 -9.72
CA GLU A 13 15.19 -4.36 -8.94
C GLU A 13 14.38 -3.42 -8.04
N ARG A 14 15.04 -2.41 -7.43
CA ARG A 14 14.36 -1.43 -6.59
C ARG A 14 13.45 -0.50 -7.39
N ASP A 15 13.90 -0.07 -8.57
CA ASP A 15 13.12 0.81 -9.43
C ASP A 15 11.89 0.10 -9.99
N HIS A 16 12.05 -1.15 -10.44
CA HIS A 16 10.91 -1.98 -10.86
C HIS A 16 9.91 -2.19 -9.72
N ARG A 17 10.39 -2.51 -8.51
CA ARG A 17 9.52 -2.64 -7.34
C ARG A 17 8.79 -1.34 -7.02
N ALA A 18 9.44 -0.20 -7.13
CA ALA A 18 8.81 1.10 -6.89
C ALA A 18 7.71 1.39 -7.93
N GLN A 19 7.95 1.06 -9.20
CA GLN A 19 6.96 1.16 -10.28
C GLN A 19 5.76 0.25 -10.02
N ASP A 20 5.98 -1.00 -9.63
CA ASP A 20 4.90 -1.95 -9.33
C ASP A 20 4.02 -1.47 -8.18
N LEU A 21 4.62 -0.91 -7.12
CA LEU A 21 3.87 -0.39 -5.97
C LEU A 21 3.09 0.89 -6.32
N ALA A 22 3.64 1.75 -7.17
CA ALA A 22 2.95 2.94 -7.67
C ALA A 22 1.76 2.54 -8.56
N ALA A 23 1.95 1.59 -9.48
CA ALA A 23 0.89 1.05 -10.33
C ALA A 23 -0.22 0.40 -9.48
N LEU A 24 0.13 -0.34 -8.43
CA LEU A 24 -0.88 -0.91 -7.53
C LEU A 24 -1.69 0.18 -6.83
N LEU A 25 -1.05 1.28 -6.40
CA LEU A 25 -1.76 2.40 -5.78
C LEU A 25 -2.74 3.08 -6.75
N GLU A 26 -2.34 3.29 -7.99
CA GLU A 26 -3.16 3.93 -9.03
C GLU A 26 -4.33 3.06 -9.48
N THR A 27 -4.13 1.74 -9.52
CA THR A 27 -5.16 0.76 -9.91
C THR A 27 -6.06 0.32 -8.75
N SER A 28 -5.74 0.72 -7.51
CA SER A 28 -6.55 0.37 -6.35
C SER A 28 -7.87 1.13 -6.35
N ASP A 29 -8.98 0.41 -6.30
CA ASP A 29 -10.31 1.00 -6.21
C ASP A 29 -10.55 1.74 -4.89
N ALA A 30 -11.45 2.71 -4.94
CA ALA A 30 -12.03 3.31 -3.74
C ALA A 30 -12.89 2.27 -3.00
N LEU A 31 -12.71 2.17 -1.69
CA LEU A 31 -13.53 1.31 -0.82
C LEU A 31 -14.46 2.16 0.04
N GLU A 32 -15.44 1.52 0.70
CA GLU A 32 -16.22 2.15 1.76
C GLU A 32 -15.51 2.00 3.11
N CYS A 33 -15.60 3.03 3.95
CA CYS A 33 -15.01 2.97 5.29
C CYS A 33 -15.77 1.95 6.15
N PRO A 34 -15.10 0.92 6.70
CA PRO A 34 -15.77 -0.10 7.52
C PRO A 34 -16.42 0.45 8.80
N HIS A 35 -16.02 1.64 9.24
CA HIS A 35 -16.53 2.26 10.46
C HIS A 35 -17.72 3.21 10.21
N CYS A 36 -17.74 3.90 9.07
CA CYS A 36 -18.70 4.99 8.86
C CYS A 36 -19.30 5.04 7.45
N GLN A 37 -19.00 4.07 6.59
CA GLN A 37 -19.50 3.93 5.22
C GLN A 37 -19.22 5.15 4.32
N ALA A 38 -18.35 6.06 4.76
CA ALA A 38 -17.92 7.17 3.94
C ALA A 38 -17.00 6.66 2.81
N GLU A 39 -17.06 7.32 1.65
CA GLU A 39 -16.13 7.11 0.54
C GLU A 39 -14.67 7.35 0.97
N THR A 40 -13.76 6.58 0.38
CA THR A 40 -12.37 6.49 0.82
C THR A 40 -11.45 6.56 -0.38
N LYS A 41 -10.20 6.93 -0.14
CA LYS A 41 -9.16 6.89 -1.19
C LYS A 41 -7.97 6.09 -0.68
N PRO A 42 -7.39 5.23 -1.54
CA PRO A 42 -6.09 4.64 -1.23
C PRO A 42 -5.05 5.77 -1.20
N PHE A 43 -4.12 5.71 -0.26
CA PHE A 43 -3.09 6.76 -0.08
C PHE A 43 -1.66 6.20 0.01
N GLY A 44 -1.50 4.89 0.03
CA GLY A 44 -0.18 4.27 0.05
C GLY A 44 -0.25 2.76 -0.10
N VAL A 45 0.83 2.20 -0.62
CA VAL A 45 1.04 0.76 -0.73
C VAL A 45 2.38 0.41 -0.09
N ASP A 46 2.41 -0.64 0.73
CA ASP A 46 3.66 -1.13 1.31
C ASP A 46 4.33 -2.23 0.48
N VAL A 47 5.54 -2.58 0.88
CA VAL A 47 6.39 -3.56 0.20
C VAL A 47 5.78 -4.98 0.15
N ASN A 48 4.74 -5.26 0.95
CA ASN A 48 4.00 -6.51 0.97
C ASN A 48 2.70 -6.43 0.14
N LYS A 49 2.56 -5.39 -0.70
CA LYS A 49 1.37 -5.10 -1.50
C LYS A 49 0.13 -4.81 -0.63
N THR A 50 0.33 -4.31 0.59
CA THR A 50 -0.77 -3.87 1.44
C THR A 50 -1.17 -2.46 1.06
N VAL A 51 -2.45 -2.26 0.73
CA VAL A 51 -3.00 -0.95 0.38
C VAL A 51 -3.55 -0.28 1.63
N SER A 52 -3.17 0.98 1.85
CA SER A 52 -3.63 1.80 2.97
C SER A 52 -4.71 2.76 2.50
N TYR A 53 -5.80 2.83 3.26
CA TYR A 53 -6.96 3.66 2.96
C TYR A 53 -7.24 4.65 4.07
N ARG A 54 -7.79 5.81 3.70
CA ARG A 54 -8.26 6.83 4.64
C ARG A 54 -9.58 7.41 4.16
N CYS A 55 -10.57 7.49 5.06
CA CYS A 55 -11.83 8.17 4.80
C CYS A 55 -11.75 9.66 5.17
N LYS A 56 -12.70 10.47 4.68
CA LYS A 56 -12.80 11.91 4.97
C LYS A 56 -12.95 12.25 6.47
N ARG A 57 -13.43 11.30 7.28
CA ARG A 57 -13.59 11.48 8.74
C ARG A 57 -12.31 11.16 9.53
N GLY A 58 -11.23 10.78 8.86
CA GLY A 58 -9.95 10.46 9.50
C GLY A 58 -9.70 8.97 9.68
N HIS A 59 -10.75 8.12 9.64
CA HIS A 59 -10.60 6.67 9.78
C HIS A 59 -9.62 6.11 8.75
N GLY A 60 -8.64 5.35 9.19
CA GLY A 60 -7.80 4.58 8.27
C GLY A 60 -7.59 3.12 8.65
N TRP A 61 -7.36 2.33 7.62
CA TRP A 61 -7.17 0.88 7.67
C TRP A 61 -6.26 0.43 6.53
N ARG A 62 -5.99 -0.86 6.51
CA ARG A 62 -5.15 -1.51 5.51
C ARG A 62 -5.85 -2.75 4.98
N VAL A 63 -5.61 -3.05 3.72
CA VAL A 63 -6.12 -4.23 3.04
C VAL A 63 -4.93 -4.94 2.41
N ASP A 64 -4.81 -6.25 2.63
CA ASP A 64 -3.75 -7.03 2.01
C ASP A 64 -4.04 -7.33 0.53
N ALA A 65 -3.12 -8.02 -0.14
CA ALA A 65 -3.26 -8.37 -1.55
C ALA A 65 -4.42 -9.33 -1.86
N ASN A 66 -4.99 -9.99 -0.85
CA ASN A 66 -6.16 -10.88 -1.00
C ASN A 66 -7.48 -10.13 -0.81
N GLY A 67 -7.44 -8.85 -0.41
CA GLY A 67 -8.62 -8.08 -0.06
C GLY A 67 -8.99 -8.17 1.42
N ASP A 68 -8.17 -8.80 2.27
CA ASP A 68 -8.48 -8.97 3.68
C ASP A 68 -8.14 -7.72 4.49
N LEU A 69 -9.06 -7.33 5.37
CA LEU A 69 -8.88 -6.18 6.25
C LEU A 69 -7.81 -6.47 7.31
N MET A 70 -6.69 -5.75 7.25
CA MET A 70 -5.63 -5.84 8.23
C MET A 70 -5.85 -4.92 9.43
N ARG A 71 -5.33 -5.29 10.60
CA ARG A 71 -5.26 -4.38 11.76
C ARG A 71 -4.41 -3.14 11.38
N GLY A 72 -4.91 -1.94 11.66
CA GLY A 72 -4.36 -0.65 11.22
C GLY A 72 -2.92 -0.34 11.69
N LEU A 73 -2.39 0.82 11.26
CA LEU A 73 -0.96 1.20 11.38
C LEU A 73 -0.34 1.18 12.79
N LYS A 74 -1.14 1.13 13.86
CA LYS A 74 -0.68 1.04 15.28
C LYS A 74 -1.23 -0.19 16.03
N GLY A 75 -1.64 -1.24 15.34
CA GLY A 75 -2.26 -2.43 15.95
C GLY A 75 -3.71 -2.23 16.42
N LYS A 76 -4.24 -1.00 16.30
CA LYS A 76 -5.67 -0.70 16.43
C LYS A 76 -6.36 -0.86 15.09
N ARG A 77 -7.58 -1.39 15.11
CA ARG A 77 -8.35 -1.75 13.91
C ARG A 77 -8.72 -0.51 13.07
N TYR A 78 -8.79 0.68 13.67
CA TYR A 78 -9.16 1.96 13.06
C TYR A 78 -8.40 3.12 13.75
N TRP A 79 -7.90 4.11 13.01
CA TRP A 79 -7.36 5.39 13.56
C TRP A 79 -8.18 6.55 13.04
#